data_AF-A0A6N0DTU7-F1
#
_entry.id   AF-A0A6N0DTU7-F1
#
_cell.length_a   1.000
_cell.length_b   1.000
_cell.length_c   1.000
_cell.angle_alpha   90.00
_cell.angle_beta   90.00
_cell.angle_gamma   90.00
#
_symmetry.space_group_name_H-M   'P 1'
#
loop_
_entity.id
_entity.type
_entity.pdbx_description
1 polymer ?
#
loop_
_entity_poly.entity_id
_entity_poly.type
_entity_poly.pdbx_seq_one_letter_code
_entity_poly.pdbx_strand_id
1 'polypeptide(L)'
;MDRIPLMPKATAVWLVDNTSLTFDQIAEFCHLHVLEVKGIADGDVAQGIKGMDPISSGQLTREEIRKAEEQSSYRLKLAEPKVEVPEVKTKKGPRYTPVSRRQDRPNAILWLTKNHPELKDSQVMRLVGTTKPTIQAIRERTHWNSANLQAQDPVTLGLCSQIDLDAEVKKAAARLERERKARGEPEPKAGTLLSAEESTMEETETPAPFDESPGAVFAREAEAMMGHSERETDDDTPDPDSVFAKLEQLKQAESEDPLDHVPAAESSEDESADDESAEDGDQDNAAENAATEEEAGETDTDEEEDTRS
;
A
#
# COMPACT_ATOMS: atom_id res chain seq x y z
N MET A 1 -27.41 -21.59 -9.94
CA MET A 1 -26.35 -21.55 -8.91
C MET A 1 -26.74 -22.52 -7.83
N ASP A 2 -26.13 -23.69 -7.80
CA ASP A 2 -26.30 -24.63 -6.70
C ASP A 2 -25.61 -24.01 -5.49
N ARG A 3 -26.42 -23.53 -4.54
CA ARG A 3 -25.91 -22.90 -3.32
C ARG A 3 -25.48 -24.01 -2.39
N ILE A 4 -24.26 -23.92 -1.87
CA ILE A 4 -23.73 -24.85 -0.89
C ILE A 4 -24.14 -24.34 0.50
N PRO A 5 -24.57 -25.22 1.43
CA PRO A 5 -24.81 -24.82 2.82
C PRO A 5 -23.56 -24.20 3.45
N LEU A 6 -23.74 -23.23 4.35
CA LEU A 6 -22.64 -22.42 4.92
C LEU A 6 -21.57 -23.28 5.62
N MET A 7 -21.98 -24.41 6.22
CA MET A 7 -21.09 -25.37 6.88
C MET A 7 -21.46 -26.81 6.49
N PRO A 8 -21.01 -27.30 5.32
CA PRO A 8 -21.51 -28.54 4.73
C PRO A 8 -21.24 -29.78 5.59
N LYS A 9 -20.07 -29.87 6.24
CA LYS A 9 -19.73 -31.00 7.11
C LYS A 9 -20.57 -31.02 8.40
N ALA A 10 -20.74 -29.87 9.06
CA ALA A 10 -21.53 -29.77 10.28
C ALA A 10 -23.03 -29.98 10.01
N THR A 11 -23.53 -29.52 8.86
CA THR A 11 -24.90 -29.78 8.42
C THR A 11 -25.10 -31.24 8.05
N ALA A 12 -24.12 -31.91 7.42
CA ALA A 12 -24.19 -33.34 7.12
C ALA A 12 -24.29 -34.19 8.40
N VAL A 13 -23.47 -33.90 9.43
CA VAL A 13 -23.56 -34.57 10.74
C VAL A 13 -24.98 -34.45 11.32
N TRP A 14 -25.53 -33.24 11.31
CA TRP A 14 -26.88 -33.02 11.84
C TRP A 14 -27.95 -33.77 11.02
N LEU A 15 -27.87 -33.75 9.68
CA LEU A 15 -28.83 -34.42 8.81
C LEU A 15 -28.79 -35.94 8.98
N VAL A 16 -27.59 -36.54 9.09
CA VAL A 16 -27.42 -37.98 9.31
C VAL A 16 -28.06 -38.42 10.64
N ASP A 17 -27.91 -37.60 11.70
CA ASP A 17 -28.41 -37.96 13.03
C ASP A 17 -29.90 -37.67 13.25
N ASN A 18 -30.47 -36.70 12.54
CA ASN A 18 -31.82 -36.15 12.84
C ASN A 18 -32.86 -36.38 11.73
N THR A 19 -32.48 -36.98 10.60
CA THR A 19 -33.39 -37.21 9.46
C THR A 19 -33.23 -38.63 8.91
N SER A 20 -34.24 -39.13 8.20
CA SER A 20 -34.19 -40.43 7.51
C SER A 20 -33.77 -40.34 6.04
N LEU A 21 -33.03 -39.28 5.69
CA LEU A 21 -32.56 -39.04 4.33
C LEU A 21 -31.51 -40.07 3.91
N THR A 22 -31.45 -40.36 2.61
CA THR A 22 -30.41 -41.24 2.07
C THR A 22 -29.06 -40.53 2.02
N PHE A 23 -27.97 -41.30 2.13
CA PHE A 23 -26.62 -40.75 2.06
C PHE A 23 -26.34 -40.01 0.74
N ASP A 24 -26.96 -40.43 -0.36
CA ASP A 24 -26.84 -39.78 -1.66
C ASP A 24 -27.51 -38.39 -1.67
N GLN A 25 -28.68 -38.25 -1.02
CA GLN A 25 -29.36 -36.97 -0.88
C GLN A 25 -28.57 -35.98 -0.02
N ILE A 26 -28.00 -36.45 1.09
CA ILE A 26 -27.16 -35.63 1.97
C ILE A 26 -25.86 -35.23 1.26
N ALA A 27 -25.24 -36.16 0.54
CA ALA A 27 -24.04 -35.92 -0.26
C ALA A 27 -24.28 -34.86 -1.33
N GLU A 28 -25.38 -34.96 -2.08
CA GLU A 28 -25.74 -33.97 -3.09
C GLU A 28 -26.04 -32.59 -2.48
N PHE A 29 -26.78 -32.54 -1.37
CA PHE A 29 -27.10 -31.28 -0.70
C PHE A 29 -25.86 -30.57 -0.14
N CYS A 30 -25.01 -31.30 0.59
CA CYS A 30 -23.80 -30.75 1.20
C CYS A 30 -22.61 -30.68 0.23
N HIS A 31 -22.75 -31.14 -1.02
CA HIS A 31 -21.67 -31.26 -2.01
C HIS A 31 -20.47 -32.05 -1.45
N LEU A 32 -20.74 -33.10 -0.69
CA LEU A 32 -19.75 -34.02 -0.14
C LEU A 32 -19.80 -35.34 -0.89
N HIS A 33 -18.71 -36.12 -0.85
CA HIS A 33 -18.75 -37.46 -1.44
C HIS A 33 -19.58 -38.40 -0.55
N VAL A 34 -20.31 -39.34 -1.15
CA VAL A 34 -21.14 -40.32 -0.41
C VAL A 34 -20.31 -41.09 0.64
N LEU A 35 -19.03 -41.37 0.34
CA LEU A 35 -18.12 -42.01 1.31
C LEU A 35 -17.82 -41.14 2.52
N GLU A 36 -17.76 -39.81 2.36
CA GLU A 36 -17.58 -38.90 3.49
C GLU A 36 -18.82 -38.88 4.36
N VAL A 37 -20.03 -38.90 3.76
CA VAL A 37 -21.29 -38.98 4.51
C VAL A 37 -21.41 -40.31 5.26
N LYS A 38 -21.00 -41.42 4.64
CA LYS A 38 -20.90 -42.72 5.32
C LYS A 38 -19.88 -42.69 6.46
N GLY A 39 -18.70 -42.14 6.23
CA GLY A 39 -17.69 -41.96 7.28
C GLY A 39 -18.12 -41.02 8.41
N ILE A 40 -19.05 -40.09 8.14
CA ILE A 40 -19.71 -39.26 9.17
C ILE A 40 -20.70 -40.11 9.97
N ALA A 41 -21.52 -40.93 9.31
CA ALA A 41 -22.46 -41.83 9.97
C ALA A 41 -21.75 -42.88 10.84
N ASP A 42 -20.59 -43.36 10.38
CA ASP A 42 -19.74 -44.30 11.13
C ASP A 42 -18.93 -43.59 12.25
N GLY A 43 -18.92 -42.26 12.29
CA GLY A 43 -18.23 -41.47 13.31
C GLY A 43 -16.72 -41.34 13.13
N ASP A 44 -16.18 -41.55 11.92
CA ASP A 44 -14.74 -41.51 11.62
C ASP A 44 -14.28 -40.12 11.11
N VAL A 45 -15.04 -39.52 10.18
CA VAL A 45 -14.59 -38.32 9.42
C VAL A 45 -14.87 -36.98 10.15
N ALA A 46 -15.81 -36.95 11.09
CA ALA A 46 -16.29 -35.73 11.74
C ALA A 46 -16.19 -35.77 13.27
N GLN A 47 -15.22 -36.51 13.81
CA GLN A 47 -14.97 -36.55 15.25
C GLN A 47 -14.70 -35.14 15.79
N GLY A 48 -15.54 -34.69 16.73
CA GLY A 48 -15.44 -33.37 17.37
C GLY A 48 -16.18 -32.23 16.66
N ILE A 49 -16.82 -32.47 15.51
CA ILE A 49 -17.66 -31.44 14.86
C ILE A 49 -19.07 -31.51 15.46
N LYS A 50 -19.50 -30.42 16.12
CA LYS A 50 -20.88 -30.30 16.59
C LYS A 50 -21.81 -30.06 15.41
N GLY A 51 -22.78 -30.96 15.21
CA GLY A 51 -23.80 -30.82 14.18
C GLY A 51 -24.55 -29.48 14.28
N MET A 52 -24.73 -28.82 13.15
CA MET A 52 -25.46 -27.55 13.06
C MET A 52 -26.80 -27.76 12.36
N ASP A 53 -27.89 -27.36 13.01
CA ASP A 53 -29.23 -27.44 12.47
C ASP A 53 -29.41 -26.51 11.24
N PRO A 54 -29.65 -27.06 10.04
CA PRO A 54 -29.90 -26.27 8.83
C PRO A 54 -31.24 -25.53 8.87
N ILE A 55 -32.18 -25.92 9.74
CA ILE A 55 -33.49 -25.30 9.89
C ILE A 55 -33.38 -24.06 10.78
N SER A 56 -32.67 -24.17 11.90
CA SER A 56 -32.40 -23.03 12.77
C SER A 56 -31.57 -21.95 12.08
N SER A 57 -30.70 -22.34 11.13
CA SER A 57 -29.92 -21.40 10.31
C SER A 57 -30.69 -20.86 9.09
N GLY A 58 -31.94 -21.30 8.88
CA GLY A 58 -32.79 -20.86 7.77
C GLY A 58 -32.35 -21.34 6.39
N GLN A 59 -31.49 -22.36 6.31
CA GLN A 59 -31.01 -22.93 5.05
C GLN A 59 -31.94 -24.03 4.51
N LEU A 60 -32.67 -24.73 5.38
CA LEU A 60 -33.70 -25.70 5.01
C LEU A 60 -35.02 -25.42 5.75
N THR A 61 -36.12 -25.81 5.13
CA THR A 61 -37.44 -25.82 5.80
C THR A 61 -37.79 -27.24 6.23
N ARG A 62 -38.59 -27.37 7.30
CA ARG A 62 -39.08 -28.68 7.76
C ARG A 62 -39.91 -29.39 6.69
N GLU A 63 -40.66 -28.63 5.89
CA GLU A 63 -41.48 -29.15 4.79
C GLU A 63 -40.62 -29.78 3.70
N GLU A 64 -39.46 -29.18 3.40
CA GLU A 64 -38.53 -29.69 2.40
C GLU A 64 -37.90 -31.02 2.82
N ILE A 65 -37.48 -31.13 4.08
CA ILE A 65 -36.94 -32.38 4.64
C ILE A 65 -38.00 -33.48 4.57
N ARG A 66 -39.25 -33.20 4.97
CA ARG A 66 -40.33 -34.19 4.91
C ARG A 66 -40.59 -34.71 3.49
N LYS A 67 -40.60 -33.84 2.48
CA LYS A 67 -40.74 -34.25 1.08
C LYS A 67 -39.59 -35.16 0.64
N ALA A 68 -38.38 -34.85 1.09
CA ALA A 68 -37.18 -35.62 0.77
C ALA A 68 -37.12 -36.98 1.50
N GLU A 69 -37.70 -37.07 2.71
CA GLU A 69 -37.86 -38.33 3.46
C GLU A 69 -38.90 -39.25 2.80
N GLU A 70 -39.98 -38.69 2.25
CA GLU A 70 -41.02 -39.46 1.53
C GLU A 70 -40.53 -39.94 0.15
N GLN A 71 -39.54 -39.28 -0.45
CA GLN A 71 -39.02 -39.59 -1.78
C GLN A 71 -37.49 -39.68 -1.81
N SER A 72 -36.95 -40.90 -1.86
CA SER A 72 -35.50 -41.14 -1.89
C SER A 72 -34.77 -40.55 -3.12
N SER A 73 -35.46 -40.28 -4.23
CA SER A 73 -34.87 -39.65 -5.44
C SER A 73 -34.97 -38.13 -5.43
N TYR A 74 -35.56 -37.54 -4.39
CA TYR A 74 -35.77 -36.10 -4.31
C TYR A 74 -34.49 -35.37 -3.91
N ARG A 75 -34.21 -34.28 -4.62
CA ARG A 75 -33.03 -33.43 -4.39
C ARG A 75 -33.41 -32.22 -3.55
N LEU A 76 -32.87 -32.16 -2.34
CA LEU A 76 -33.07 -31.06 -1.39
C LEU A 76 -32.58 -29.74 -1.99
N LYS A 77 -33.37 -28.69 -1.85
CA LYS A 77 -33.00 -27.34 -2.29
C LYS A 77 -32.83 -26.42 -1.09
N LEU A 78 -31.79 -25.59 -1.11
CA LEU A 78 -31.63 -24.54 -0.11
C LEU A 78 -32.79 -23.54 -0.19
N ALA A 79 -33.31 -23.17 0.98
CA ALA A 79 -34.26 -22.08 1.09
C ALA A 79 -33.62 -20.75 0.67
N GLU A 80 -34.41 -19.87 0.05
CA GLU A 80 -33.94 -18.54 -0.31
C GLU A 80 -33.70 -17.72 0.97
N PRO A 81 -32.51 -17.11 1.14
CA PRO A 81 -32.19 -16.34 2.32
C PRO A 81 -33.12 -15.14 2.41
N LYS A 82 -33.86 -15.03 3.53
CA LYS A 82 -34.81 -13.94 3.78
C LYS A 82 -34.13 -12.59 4.08
N VAL A 83 -32.81 -12.58 4.26
CA VAL A 83 -32.02 -11.39 4.59
C VAL A 83 -30.99 -11.17 3.49
N GLU A 84 -31.25 -10.19 2.63
CA GLU A 84 -30.24 -9.62 1.74
C GLU A 84 -29.27 -8.81 2.61
N VAL A 85 -28.09 -9.38 2.89
CA VAL A 85 -27.02 -8.63 3.56
C VAL A 85 -26.54 -7.56 2.58
N PRO A 86 -26.67 -6.26 2.89
CA PRO A 86 -26.13 -5.21 2.04
C PRO A 86 -24.62 -5.39 1.92
N GLU A 87 -24.06 -5.26 0.72
CA GLU A 87 -22.60 -5.26 0.55
C GLU A 87 -21.98 -4.19 1.44
N VAL A 88 -21.32 -4.62 2.51
CA VAL A 88 -20.56 -3.74 3.39
C VAL A 88 -19.42 -3.20 2.54
N LYS A 89 -19.55 -1.95 2.09
CA LYS A 89 -18.46 -1.20 1.47
C LYS A 89 -17.35 -1.05 2.51
N THR A 90 -16.48 -2.04 2.59
CA THR A 90 -15.30 -1.97 3.45
C THR A 90 -14.50 -0.76 3.00
N LYS A 91 -14.31 0.19 3.92
CA LYS A 91 -13.46 1.35 3.67
C LYS A 91 -12.07 0.79 3.39
N LYS A 92 -11.60 0.92 2.14
CA LYS A 92 -10.28 0.45 1.73
C LYS A 92 -9.24 1.05 2.67
N GLY A 93 -8.71 0.23 3.57
CA GLY A 93 -7.63 0.61 4.48
C GLY A 93 -6.32 0.83 3.72
N PRO A 94 -5.29 1.37 4.38
CA PRO A 94 -3.96 1.49 3.79
C PRO A 94 -3.48 0.12 3.30
N ARG A 95 -3.12 0.01 2.01
CA ARG A 95 -2.57 -1.23 1.45
C ARG A 95 -1.18 -1.47 2.03
N TYR A 96 -0.95 -2.65 2.59
CA TYR A 96 0.38 -3.05 3.05
C TYR A 96 1.33 -3.14 1.85
N THR A 97 2.42 -2.39 1.89
CA THR A 97 3.50 -2.50 0.89
C THR A 97 4.56 -3.48 1.41
N PRO A 98 4.85 -4.58 0.68
CA PRO A 98 5.87 -5.55 1.08
C PRO A 98 7.25 -4.90 1.12
N VAL A 99 8.16 -5.44 1.95
CA VAL A 99 9.49 -4.86 2.22
C VAL A 99 10.31 -4.64 0.95
N SER A 100 10.25 -5.57 -0.01
CA SER A 100 10.93 -5.46 -1.30
C SER A 100 10.56 -4.20 -2.08
N ARG A 101 9.29 -3.78 -2.02
CA ARG A 101 8.76 -2.62 -2.75
C ARG A 101 8.82 -1.31 -1.96
N ARG A 102 9.46 -1.30 -0.78
CA ARG A 102 9.56 -0.09 0.05
C ARG A 102 10.55 0.92 -0.53
N GLN A 103 11.59 0.44 -1.22
CA GLN A 103 12.61 1.27 -1.87
C GLN A 103 12.06 2.04 -3.08
N ASP A 104 10.95 1.59 -3.66
CA ASP A 104 10.29 2.25 -4.79
C ASP A 104 9.37 3.39 -4.36
N ARG A 105 9.03 3.48 -3.06
CA ARG A 105 8.12 4.52 -2.55
C ARG A 105 8.68 5.93 -2.70
N PRO A 106 9.97 6.20 -2.40
CA PRO A 106 10.55 7.52 -2.64
C PRO A 106 10.54 7.93 -4.12
N ASN A 107 10.76 6.98 -5.03
CA ASN A 107 10.69 7.18 -6.48
C ASN A 107 9.28 7.60 -6.93
N ALA A 108 8.27 6.91 -6.40
CA ALA A 108 6.86 7.22 -6.63
C ALA A 108 6.45 8.59 -6.10
N ILE A 109 6.90 8.97 -4.90
CA ILE A 109 6.59 10.27 -4.29
C ILE A 109 7.23 11.42 -5.09
N LEU A 110 8.45 11.20 -5.58
CA LEU A 110 9.14 12.18 -6.42
C LEU A 110 8.38 12.40 -7.74
N TRP A 111 7.89 11.32 -8.36
CA TRP A 111 7.07 11.43 -9.58
C TRP A 111 5.75 12.14 -9.32
N LEU A 112 5.03 11.80 -8.25
CA LEU A 112 3.76 12.45 -7.90
C LEU A 112 3.95 13.95 -7.62
N THR A 113 5.01 14.32 -6.91
CA THR A 113 5.30 15.73 -6.61
C THR A 113 5.66 16.52 -7.87
N LYS A 114 6.37 15.90 -8.82
CA LYS A 114 6.77 16.56 -10.08
C LYS A 114 5.63 16.70 -11.07
N ASN A 115 4.85 15.63 -11.28
CA ASN A 115 3.82 15.59 -12.34
C ASN A 115 2.46 16.11 -11.85
N HIS A 116 2.16 15.91 -10.56
CA HIS A 116 0.86 16.25 -9.97
C HIS A 116 1.03 17.15 -8.72
N PRO A 117 1.52 18.38 -8.86
CA PRO A 117 1.66 19.32 -7.75
C PRO A 117 0.31 19.70 -7.11
N GLU A 118 -0.82 19.46 -7.80
CA GLU A 118 -2.17 19.64 -7.29
C GLU A 118 -2.54 18.67 -6.15
N LEU A 119 -1.81 17.54 -6.02
CA LEU A 119 -2.07 16.55 -4.98
C LEU A 119 -1.60 17.02 -3.60
N LYS A 120 -2.51 16.95 -2.62
CA LYS A 120 -2.19 17.22 -1.21
C LYS A 120 -1.45 16.02 -0.60
N ASP A 121 -0.61 16.27 0.41
CA ASP A 121 0.16 15.22 1.09
C ASP A 121 -0.73 14.07 1.61
N SER A 122 -1.94 14.39 2.11
CA SER A 122 -2.93 13.40 2.54
C SER A 122 -3.38 12.45 1.43
N GLN A 123 -3.37 12.92 0.18
CA GLN A 123 -3.72 12.16 -1.01
C GLN A 123 -2.55 11.25 -1.40
N VAL A 124 -1.33 11.78 -1.40
CA VAL A 124 -0.09 11.01 -1.63
C VAL A 124 0.09 9.90 -0.59
N MET A 125 -0.20 10.19 0.68
CA MET A 125 -0.18 9.19 1.76
C MET A 125 -1.15 8.02 1.48
N ARG A 126 -2.34 8.29 0.93
CA ARG A 126 -3.32 7.25 0.61
C ARG A 126 -2.93 6.40 -0.59
N LEU A 127 -2.28 7.01 -1.60
CA LEU A 127 -1.85 6.32 -2.81
C LEU A 127 -0.63 5.43 -2.57
N VAL A 128 0.41 5.96 -1.93
CA VAL A 128 1.71 5.27 -1.76
C VAL A 128 1.80 4.53 -0.42
N GLY A 129 0.99 4.92 0.58
CA GLY A 129 1.02 4.38 1.94
C GLY A 129 2.18 4.92 2.79
N THR A 130 2.76 6.06 2.43
CA THR A 130 3.89 6.68 3.15
C THR A 130 3.43 7.64 4.25
N THR A 131 4.37 8.20 5.00
CA THR A 131 4.11 9.21 6.03
C THR A 131 4.41 10.63 5.52
N LYS A 132 3.76 11.64 6.12
CA LYS A 132 3.98 13.06 5.81
C LYS A 132 5.45 13.51 5.91
N PRO A 133 6.23 13.18 6.97
CA PRO A 133 7.63 13.60 7.04
C PRO A 133 8.47 13.05 5.89
N THR A 134 8.20 11.81 5.44
CA THR A 134 8.90 11.25 4.27
C THR A 134 8.56 12.01 2.98
N ILE A 135 7.31 12.44 2.80
CA ILE A 135 6.92 13.25 1.64
C ILE A 135 7.64 14.61 1.66
N GLN A 136 7.69 15.26 2.81
CA GLN A 136 8.40 16.54 2.98
C GLN A 136 9.90 16.40 2.72
N ALA A 137 10.54 15.35 3.26
CA ALA A 137 11.96 15.10 3.04
C ALA A 137 12.31 14.87 1.57
N ILE A 138 11.40 14.30 0.78
CA ILE A 138 11.62 14.12 -0.67
C ILE A 138 11.40 15.43 -1.42
N ARG A 139 10.41 16.25 -1.02
CA ARG A 139 10.19 17.60 -1.58
C ARG A 139 11.38 18.53 -1.35
N GLU A 140 11.91 18.49 -0.15
CA GLU A 140 13.06 19.30 0.28
C GLU A 140 14.41 18.67 -0.12
N ARG A 141 14.40 17.47 -0.72
CA ARG A 141 15.58 16.67 -1.07
C ARG A 141 16.50 16.35 0.11
N THR A 142 15.97 16.33 1.33
CA THR A 142 16.66 15.98 2.59
C THR A 142 16.60 14.49 2.92
N HIS A 143 15.92 13.68 2.10
CA HIS A 143 15.95 12.22 2.23
C HIS A 143 17.37 11.69 2.02
N TRP A 144 17.81 10.72 2.83
CA TRP A 144 19.18 10.17 2.79
C TRP A 144 19.61 9.65 1.40
N ASN A 145 18.66 9.15 0.61
CA ASN A 145 18.89 8.67 -0.75
C ASN A 145 18.46 9.67 -1.84
N SER A 146 18.39 10.98 -1.57
CA SER A 146 17.84 11.97 -2.51
C SER A 146 18.60 12.06 -3.84
N ALA A 147 19.92 11.80 -3.81
CA ALA A 147 20.78 11.84 -5.00
C ALA A 147 20.46 10.74 -6.03
N ASN A 148 20.02 9.56 -5.60
CA ASN A 148 19.74 8.43 -6.50
C ASN A 148 18.26 8.24 -6.82
N LEU A 149 17.38 9.16 -6.40
CA LEU A 149 15.94 9.02 -6.64
C LEU A 149 15.62 9.22 -8.13
N GLN A 150 14.85 8.28 -8.67
CA GLN A 150 14.32 8.36 -10.03
C GLN A 150 12.81 8.58 -9.96
N ALA A 151 12.30 9.54 -10.74
CA ALA A 151 10.86 9.77 -10.80
C ALA A 151 10.19 8.65 -11.59
N GLN A 152 9.53 7.71 -10.90
CA GLN A 152 8.80 6.60 -11.51
C GLN A 152 7.32 6.62 -11.11
N ASP A 153 6.45 6.24 -12.04
CA ASP A 153 5.00 6.25 -11.84
C ASP A 153 4.56 5.23 -10.76
N PRO A 154 3.79 5.63 -9.73
CA PRO A 154 3.28 4.71 -8.71
C PRO A 154 2.39 3.58 -9.25
N VAL A 155 1.76 3.73 -10.41
CA VAL A 155 0.93 2.68 -11.04
C VAL A 155 1.82 1.59 -11.63
N THR A 156 2.90 1.95 -12.31
CA THR A 156 3.85 0.99 -12.90
C THR A 156 4.59 0.21 -11.82
N LEU A 157 4.86 0.84 -10.68
CA LEU A 157 5.42 0.22 -9.48
C LEU A 157 4.40 -0.66 -8.72
N GLY A 158 3.12 -0.61 -9.09
CA GLY A 158 2.03 -1.37 -8.46
C GLY A 158 1.70 -0.91 -7.04
N LEU A 159 1.99 0.35 -6.70
CA LEU A 159 1.68 0.95 -5.39
C LEU A 159 0.23 1.44 -5.35
N CYS A 160 -0.26 2.02 -6.45
CA CYS A 160 -1.66 2.40 -6.63
C CYS A 160 -2.23 1.79 -7.92
N SER A 161 -3.57 1.76 -8.01
CA SER A 161 -4.24 1.44 -9.28
C SER A 161 -4.46 2.72 -10.09
N GLN A 162 -4.55 2.60 -11.42
CA GLN A 162 -4.86 3.73 -12.30
C GLN A 162 -6.15 4.45 -11.86
N ILE A 163 -7.17 3.66 -11.50
CA ILE A 163 -8.47 4.16 -11.05
C ILE A 163 -8.32 5.00 -9.77
N ASP A 164 -7.50 4.54 -8.82
CA ASP A 164 -7.27 5.26 -7.57
C ASP A 164 -6.50 6.58 -7.82
N LEU A 165 -5.51 6.58 -8.72
CA LEU A 165 -4.75 7.77 -9.11
C LEU A 165 -5.66 8.81 -9.77
N ASP A 166 -6.40 8.42 -10.81
CA ASP A 166 -7.30 9.30 -11.55
C ASP A 166 -8.39 9.89 -10.64
N ALA A 167 -8.94 9.08 -9.73
CA ALA A 167 -9.94 9.54 -8.78
C ALA A 167 -9.39 10.61 -7.83
N GLU A 168 -8.14 10.48 -7.41
CA GLU A 168 -7.51 11.41 -6.49
C GLU A 168 -7.07 12.72 -7.17
N VAL A 169 -6.58 12.63 -8.41
CA VAL A 169 -6.28 13.78 -9.28
C VAL A 169 -7.55 14.58 -9.59
N LYS A 170 -8.65 13.91 -9.97
CA LYS A 170 -9.95 14.58 -10.19
C LYS A 170 -10.44 15.32 -8.94
N LYS A 171 -10.31 14.70 -7.76
CA LYS A 171 -10.66 15.34 -6.48
C LYS A 171 -9.74 16.53 -6.17
N ALA A 172 -8.45 16.44 -6.50
CA ALA A 172 -7.50 17.52 -6.31
C ALA A 172 -7.79 18.71 -7.24
N ALA A 173 -8.04 18.45 -8.52
CA ALA A 173 -8.41 19.45 -9.50
C ALA A 173 -9.70 20.18 -9.10
N ALA A 174 -10.77 19.45 -8.76
CA ALA A 174 -12.03 20.04 -8.31
C ALA A 174 -11.89 20.85 -7.01
N ARG A 175 -10.97 20.46 -6.12
CA ARG A 175 -10.64 21.24 -4.91
C ARG A 175 -9.93 22.54 -5.29
N LEU A 176 -8.92 22.47 -6.15
CA LEU A 176 -8.16 23.63 -6.59
C LEU A 176 -9.06 24.64 -7.31
N GLU A 177 -9.97 24.17 -8.17
CA GLU A 177 -10.98 24.99 -8.83
C GLU A 177 -11.88 25.71 -7.81
N ARG A 178 -12.37 24.99 -6.79
CA ARG A 178 -13.17 25.58 -5.70
C ARG A 178 -12.39 26.62 -4.90
N GLU A 179 -11.16 26.31 -4.51
CA GLU A 179 -10.29 27.22 -3.76
C GLU A 179 -9.96 28.48 -4.55
N ARG A 180 -9.88 28.35 -5.87
CA ARG A 180 -9.62 29.46 -6.76
C ARG A 180 -10.84 30.32 -7.02
N LYS A 181 -12.02 29.71 -7.21
CA LYS A 181 -13.31 30.42 -7.25
C LYS A 181 -13.54 31.19 -5.95
N ALA A 182 -13.16 30.63 -4.81
CA ALA A 182 -13.20 31.31 -3.52
C ALA A 182 -12.19 32.47 -3.41
N ARG A 183 -11.05 32.39 -4.10
CA ARG A 183 -10.03 33.46 -4.18
C ARG A 183 -10.35 34.56 -5.20
N GLY A 184 -11.36 34.38 -6.06
CA GLY A 184 -11.77 35.37 -7.04
C GLY A 184 -10.80 35.54 -8.23
N GLU A 185 -9.89 34.59 -8.46
CA GLU A 185 -8.97 34.63 -9.60
C GLU A 185 -9.67 34.19 -10.90
N PRO A 186 -9.52 34.94 -12.02
CA PRO A 186 -10.10 34.58 -13.31
C PRO A 186 -9.46 33.30 -13.86
N GLU A 187 -10.24 32.41 -14.48
CA GLU A 187 -9.79 31.11 -15.03
C GLU A 187 -8.55 31.25 -15.94
N PRO A 188 -7.54 30.31 -15.97
CA PRO A 188 -6.55 30.44 -17.01
C PRO A 188 -7.34 30.20 -18.27
N LYS A 189 -7.17 31.09 -19.24
CA LYS A 189 -7.57 30.81 -20.61
C LYS A 189 -6.73 29.62 -21.06
N ALA A 190 -7.17 28.41 -20.75
CA ALA A 190 -6.60 27.19 -21.26
C ALA A 190 -6.97 27.14 -22.74
N GLY A 191 -6.08 27.69 -23.57
CA GLY A 191 -6.01 27.42 -25.01
C GLY A 191 -7.31 27.62 -25.79
N THR A 192 -8.09 28.67 -25.50
CA THR A 192 -8.97 29.20 -26.55
C THR A 192 -8.05 29.90 -27.53
N LEU A 193 -7.88 29.29 -28.70
CA LEU A 193 -7.21 29.92 -29.85
C LEU A 193 -7.76 31.34 -29.99
N LEU A 194 -6.86 32.31 -30.12
CA LEU A 194 -7.23 33.68 -30.46
C LEU A 194 -8.16 33.64 -31.69
N SER A 195 -9.18 34.50 -31.71
CA SER A 195 -10.13 34.57 -32.82
C SER A 195 -9.35 34.86 -34.11
N ALA A 196 -9.73 34.24 -35.23
CA ALA A 196 -9.03 34.35 -36.52
C ALA A 196 -8.82 35.81 -37.01
N GLU A 197 -9.60 36.74 -36.45
CA GLU A 197 -9.52 38.17 -36.70
C GLU A 197 -8.25 38.82 -36.10
N GLU A 198 -7.72 38.31 -34.98
CA GLU A 198 -6.50 38.82 -34.34
C GLU A 198 -5.23 38.29 -35.03
N SER A 199 -5.31 37.12 -35.68
CA SER A 199 -4.19 36.51 -36.41
C SER A 199 -3.95 37.14 -37.79
N THR A 200 -4.94 37.85 -38.33
CA THR A 200 -4.89 38.42 -39.69
C THR A 200 -4.59 39.93 -39.69
N MET A 201 -4.55 40.57 -38.51
CA MET A 201 -4.32 42.03 -38.41
C MET A 201 -2.86 42.42 -38.15
N GLU A 202 -1.97 41.47 -37.88
CA GLU A 202 -0.55 41.72 -37.61
C GLU A 202 0.35 41.45 -38.83
N GLU A 203 -0.19 41.63 -40.04
CA GLU A 203 0.57 41.53 -41.29
C GLU A 203 0.24 42.71 -42.24
N THR A 204 0.38 43.94 -41.73
CA THR A 204 0.50 45.13 -42.58
C THR A 204 1.69 45.98 -42.15
N GLU A 205 2.89 45.38 -42.14
CA GLU A 205 4.12 46.12 -42.40
C GLU A 205 4.63 45.69 -43.79
N THR A 206 4.38 46.55 -44.76
CA THR A 206 5.09 46.74 -46.04
C THR A 206 5.88 45.55 -46.61
N PRO A 207 5.45 44.95 -47.75
CA PRO A 207 6.29 44.01 -48.48
C PRO A 207 7.46 44.74 -49.15
N ALA A 208 8.67 44.53 -48.63
CA ALA A 208 9.89 44.86 -49.37
C ALA A 208 10.04 43.91 -50.58
N PRO A 209 10.51 44.39 -51.74
CA PRO A 209 10.60 43.57 -52.94
C PRO A 209 11.61 42.44 -52.77
N PHE A 210 11.14 41.25 -53.13
CA PHE A 210 11.84 39.98 -53.21
C PHE A 210 12.99 40.09 -54.23
N ASP A 211 14.24 40.08 -53.76
CA ASP A 211 15.42 39.94 -54.61
C ASP A 211 15.95 38.50 -54.46
N GLU A 212 15.75 37.70 -55.51
CA GLU A 212 16.22 36.32 -55.60
C GLU A 212 17.72 36.29 -55.87
N SER A 213 18.53 36.12 -54.82
CA SER A 213 19.87 35.53 -55.00
C SER A 213 20.24 34.62 -53.80
N PRO A 214 20.52 33.32 -54.01
CA PRO A 214 20.77 32.36 -52.91
C PRO A 214 22.13 32.52 -52.21
N GLY A 215 22.93 33.54 -52.54
CA GLY A 215 24.32 33.69 -52.07
C GLY A 215 24.50 34.59 -50.84
N ALA A 216 23.56 35.50 -50.56
CA ALA A 216 23.73 36.53 -49.51
C ALA A 216 23.34 36.06 -48.10
N VAL A 217 22.51 35.01 -48.00
CA VAL A 217 22.09 34.41 -46.72
C VAL A 217 23.20 33.61 -46.06
N PHE A 218 24.04 32.90 -46.84
CA PHE A 218 25.17 32.14 -46.32
C PHE A 218 26.30 33.03 -45.78
N ALA A 219 26.50 34.22 -46.35
CA ALA A 219 27.53 35.17 -45.89
C ALA A 219 27.16 35.78 -44.53
N ARG A 220 25.88 36.13 -44.34
CA ARG A 220 25.38 36.72 -43.10
C ARG A 220 25.33 35.73 -41.94
N GLU A 221 25.18 34.44 -42.23
CA GLU A 221 25.19 33.36 -41.23
C GLU A 221 26.61 32.97 -40.81
N ALA A 222 27.60 33.08 -41.71
CA ALA A 222 29.03 32.91 -41.38
C ALA A 222 29.60 34.07 -40.54
N GLU A 223 29.09 35.30 -40.72
CA GLU A 223 29.51 36.49 -39.97
C GLU A 223 28.92 36.51 -38.54
N ALA A 224 27.74 35.93 -38.34
CA ALA A 224 27.11 35.77 -37.02
C ALA A 224 27.70 34.62 -36.17
N MET A 225 28.38 33.66 -36.80
CA MET A 225 29.02 32.52 -36.11
C MET A 225 30.46 32.82 -35.62
N MET A 226 31.04 33.98 -36.01
CA MET A 226 32.40 34.40 -35.67
C MET A 226 32.45 35.52 -34.60
N GLY A 227 31.41 35.59 -33.76
CA GLY A 227 31.15 36.70 -32.85
C GLY A 227 30.99 36.35 -31.37
N HIS A 228 31.71 35.35 -30.83
CA HIS A 228 31.98 35.22 -29.38
C HIS A 228 33.01 34.09 -29.11
N SER A 229 34.29 34.44 -28.91
CA SER A 229 35.23 33.65 -28.07
C SER A 229 36.54 34.43 -27.84
N GLU A 230 36.56 35.32 -26.85
CA GLU A 230 37.79 35.53 -26.08
C GLU A 230 37.89 34.39 -25.07
N ARG A 231 38.67 33.37 -25.43
CA ARG A 231 39.20 32.39 -24.47
C ARG A 231 40.50 31.85 -25.05
N GLU A 232 41.58 32.07 -24.32
CA GLU A 232 42.93 31.58 -24.60
C GLU A 232 42.88 30.08 -24.90
N THR A 233 43.45 29.69 -26.05
CA THR A 233 43.72 28.30 -26.43
C THR A 233 45.08 27.91 -25.88
N ASP A 234 45.12 27.28 -24.71
CA ASP A 234 46.18 26.33 -24.40
C ASP A 234 45.84 25.04 -25.16
N ASP A 235 46.64 24.76 -26.19
CA ASP A 235 46.58 23.57 -27.02
C ASP A 235 47.26 22.41 -26.28
N ASP A 236 46.60 21.86 -25.26
CA ASP A 236 47.03 20.61 -24.60
C ASP A 236 46.28 19.42 -25.22
N THR A 237 46.73 19.01 -26.40
CA THR A 237 46.54 17.63 -26.85
C THR A 237 47.26 16.70 -25.87
N PRO A 238 46.58 15.72 -25.23
CA PRO A 238 47.25 14.80 -24.32
C PRO A 238 48.22 13.90 -25.09
N ASP A 239 49.52 14.13 -24.90
CA ASP A 239 50.60 13.30 -25.44
C ASP A 239 50.53 11.89 -24.81
N PRO A 240 50.41 10.80 -25.61
CA PRO A 240 50.34 9.43 -25.10
C PRO A 240 51.51 9.04 -24.19
N ASP A 241 52.68 9.67 -24.32
CA ASP A 241 53.85 9.37 -23.50
C ASP A 241 53.72 9.89 -22.05
N SER A 242 52.89 10.90 -21.80
CA SER A 242 52.59 11.41 -20.45
C SER A 242 51.72 10.43 -19.65
N VAL A 243 50.82 9.71 -20.34
CA VAL A 243 49.91 8.73 -19.74
C VAL A 243 50.69 7.47 -19.33
N PHE A 244 51.69 7.07 -20.12
CA PHE A 244 52.55 5.93 -19.80
C PHE A 244 53.56 6.24 -18.68
N ALA A 245 54.11 7.45 -18.62
CA ALA A 245 54.97 7.87 -17.51
C ALA A 245 54.22 7.89 -16.16
N LYS A 246 52.94 8.27 -16.16
CA LYS A 246 52.08 8.25 -14.96
C LYS A 246 51.75 6.84 -14.48
N LEU A 247 51.66 5.87 -15.40
CA LEU A 247 51.47 4.45 -15.10
C LEU A 247 52.74 3.81 -14.51
N GLU A 248 53.91 4.23 -14.98
CA GLU A 248 55.19 3.75 -14.46
C GLU A 248 55.46 4.26 -13.03
N GLN A 249 55.09 5.51 -12.74
CA GLN A 249 55.15 6.07 -11.39
C GLN A 249 54.19 5.39 -10.41
N LEU A 250 53.03 4.91 -10.88
CA LEU A 250 52.08 4.17 -10.05
C LEU A 250 52.57 2.74 -9.76
N LYS A 251 53.23 2.10 -10.73
CA LYS A 251 53.84 0.77 -10.59
C LYS A 251 55.08 0.78 -9.69
N GLN A 252 55.78 1.91 -9.59
CA GLN A 252 56.96 2.07 -8.73
C GLN A 252 56.60 2.41 -7.27
N ALA A 253 55.36 2.84 -7.01
CA ALA A 253 54.83 3.09 -5.67
C ALA A 253 54.19 1.84 -5.03
N GLU A 254 54.00 0.74 -5.77
CA GLU A 254 53.37 -0.51 -5.31
C GLU A 254 54.39 -1.63 -5.02
N SER A 255 55.70 -1.36 -5.08
CA SER A 255 56.76 -2.37 -4.85
C SER A 255 57.50 -2.25 -3.51
N GLU A 256 56.91 -1.60 -2.50
CA GLU A 256 57.40 -1.65 -1.11
C GLU A 256 56.39 -2.42 -0.23
N ASP A 257 56.49 -3.75 -0.28
CA ASP A 257 55.81 -4.68 0.65
C ASP A 257 56.41 -4.57 2.07
N PRO A 258 55.60 -4.40 3.13
CA PRO A 258 56.06 -4.53 4.51
C PRO A 258 55.60 -5.87 5.09
N LEU A 259 56.40 -6.93 4.91
CA LEU A 259 56.26 -8.18 5.67
C LEU A 259 57.64 -8.74 6.02
N ASP A 260 58.22 -8.27 7.12
CA ASP A 260 59.07 -9.09 7.99
C ASP A 260 59.34 -8.40 9.34
N HIS A 261 58.50 -8.67 10.35
CA HIS A 261 58.96 -8.65 11.74
C HIS A 261 58.09 -9.53 12.64
N VAL A 262 58.60 -10.70 12.98
CA VAL A 262 58.16 -11.54 14.09
C VAL A 262 59.30 -11.59 15.10
N PRO A 263 59.00 -11.41 16.40
CA PRO A 263 59.72 -12.20 17.39
C PRO A 263 58.77 -12.96 18.33
N ALA A 264 58.98 -14.27 18.29
CA ALA A 264 59.07 -15.26 19.37
C ALA A 264 58.32 -15.07 20.69
N ALA A 265 57.63 -16.15 21.06
CA ALA A 265 56.99 -16.44 22.33
C ALA A 265 57.98 -16.71 23.47
N GLU A 266 57.58 -16.34 24.70
CA GLU A 266 57.97 -17.00 25.95
C GLU A 266 56.75 -17.18 26.85
N SER A 267 56.79 -18.27 27.61
CA SER A 267 55.75 -18.95 28.36
C SER A 267 55.80 -18.68 29.87
N SER A 268 54.64 -18.63 30.54
CA SER A 268 54.40 -18.99 31.96
C SER A 268 52.88 -18.91 32.21
N GLU A 269 52.15 -20.02 32.34
CA GLU A 269 51.90 -20.82 33.57
C GLU A 269 51.02 -20.12 34.63
N ASP A 270 49.99 -20.87 35.06
CA ASP A 270 49.08 -20.71 36.20
C ASP A 270 48.10 -19.52 36.22
N GLU A 271 46.83 -19.62 36.63
CA GLU A 271 46.21 -20.51 37.62
C GLU A 271 44.68 -20.64 37.37
N SER A 272 44.13 -21.77 37.81
CA SER A 272 42.72 -22.20 37.81
C SER A 272 41.81 -21.46 38.81
N ALA A 273 40.53 -21.27 38.46
CA ALA A 273 39.39 -21.50 39.38
C ALA A 273 38.06 -21.54 38.61
N ASP A 274 37.46 -22.72 38.58
CA ASP A 274 36.04 -22.99 38.34
C ASP A 274 35.16 -22.27 39.38
N ASP A 275 33.95 -21.84 38.98
CA ASP A 275 32.72 -22.18 39.72
C ASP A 275 31.47 -21.89 38.88
N GLU A 276 30.70 -22.93 38.61
CA GLU A 276 29.33 -22.87 38.07
C GLU A 276 28.32 -22.83 39.22
N SER A 277 27.16 -22.25 38.91
CA SER A 277 25.79 -22.64 39.33
C SER A 277 25.07 -21.93 40.50
N ALA A 278 23.94 -21.32 40.10
CA ALA A 278 22.59 -21.34 40.69
C ALA A 278 22.31 -20.65 42.05
N GLU A 279 21.35 -19.71 42.07
CA GLU A 279 19.95 -19.92 42.51
C GLU A 279 19.16 -18.60 42.62
N ASP A 280 17.86 -18.73 42.32
CA ASP A 280 16.63 -18.02 42.72
C ASP A 280 16.59 -16.56 43.23
N GLY A 281 15.54 -15.85 42.82
CA GLY A 281 15.12 -14.59 43.46
C GLY A 281 14.03 -13.81 42.75
N ASP A 282 12.80 -14.33 42.80
CA ASP A 282 11.52 -13.67 42.50
C ASP A 282 11.37 -12.32 43.24
N GLN A 283 10.98 -11.24 42.54
CA GLN A 283 10.45 -10.01 43.14
C GLN A 283 9.37 -9.39 42.25
N ASP A 284 8.14 -9.82 42.53
CA ASP A 284 7.01 -9.02 42.98
C ASP A 284 6.65 -7.72 42.24
N ASN A 285 5.50 -7.86 41.58
CA ASN A 285 4.56 -6.90 41.04
C ASN A 285 3.89 -6.09 42.18
N ALA A 286 3.88 -4.75 42.09
CA ALA A 286 3.22 -3.87 43.06
C ALA A 286 2.32 -2.82 42.38
N ALA A 287 1.18 -2.56 43.04
CA ALA A 287 0.15 -1.53 42.81
C ALA A 287 -0.86 -1.83 41.67
N GLU A 288 -1.87 -2.66 41.88
CA GLU A 288 -3.11 -2.47 42.68
C GLU A 288 -3.97 -1.25 42.30
N ASN A 289 -5.09 -1.56 41.64
CA ASN A 289 -6.30 -0.75 41.54
C ASN A 289 -7.20 -1.06 42.75
N ALA A 290 -7.65 -0.04 43.49
CA ALA A 290 -8.81 -0.09 44.37
C ALA A 290 -9.48 1.29 44.32
N ALA A 291 -10.62 1.41 43.64
CA ALA A 291 -11.96 1.19 44.19
C ALA A 291 -12.35 2.26 45.23
N THR A 292 -13.06 3.26 44.70
CA THR A 292 -13.99 4.17 45.36
C THR A 292 -14.98 3.44 46.26
N GLU A 293 -15.16 3.92 47.49
CA GLU A 293 -16.44 3.99 48.20
C GLU A 293 -16.31 4.95 49.39
N GLU A 294 -17.14 5.99 49.41
CA GLU A 294 -17.24 7.04 50.43
C GLU A 294 -17.93 6.53 51.71
N GLU A 295 -17.46 7.04 52.84
CA GLU A 295 -17.97 6.80 54.19
C GLU A 295 -18.93 7.93 54.64
N ALA A 296 -19.96 7.55 55.42
CA ALA A 296 -20.75 8.32 56.40
C ALA A 296 -21.52 9.57 55.90
N GLY A 297 -22.81 9.80 56.20
CA GLY A 297 -23.66 9.35 57.30
C GLY A 297 -23.97 10.55 58.20
N GLU A 298 -25.15 11.18 58.08
CA GLU A 298 -25.66 12.08 59.15
C GLU A 298 -27.19 12.36 59.07
N THR A 299 -27.85 12.20 60.22
CA THR A 299 -29.11 12.80 60.73
C THR A 299 -30.47 12.49 60.10
N ASP A 300 -31.17 11.53 60.71
CA ASP A 300 -32.36 11.72 61.57
C ASP A 300 -33.11 13.07 61.46
N THR A 301 -34.38 13.04 61.04
CA THR A 301 -35.46 13.91 61.56
C THR A 301 -36.84 13.36 61.16
N ASP A 302 -37.60 12.99 62.18
CA ASP A 302 -39.06 12.89 62.20
C ASP A 302 -39.74 14.07 61.49
N GLU A 303 -40.86 13.82 60.80
CA GLU A 303 -42.19 14.31 61.20
C GLU A 303 -43.27 13.96 60.17
N GLU A 304 -44.44 13.66 60.74
CA GLU A 304 -45.72 13.43 60.11
C GLU A 304 -46.22 14.65 59.30
N GLU A 305 -46.97 14.40 58.22
CA GLU A 305 -48.30 14.98 57.91
C GLU A 305 -48.60 14.67 56.44
N ASP A 306 -49.56 13.80 56.14
CA ASP A 306 -51.00 14.09 56.05
C ASP A 306 -51.41 14.78 54.73
N THR A 307 -52.18 14.00 53.96
CA THR A 307 -53.26 14.36 53.05
C THR A 307 -53.20 15.60 52.11
N ARG A 308 -53.47 15.30 50.83
CA ARG A 308 -54.54 15.88 49.99
C ARG A 308 -54.35 17.30 49.43
N SER A 309 -54.14 17.37 48.11
CA SER A 309 -55.11 17.86 47.10
C SER A 309 -54.51 17.81 45.69
#